data_AF-A0A7W1A4H6-F1
#
_entry.id   AF-A0A7W1A4H6-F1
#
_cell.length_a   1.000
_cell.length_b   1.000
_cell.length_c   1.000
_cell.angle_alpha   90.00
_cell.angle_beta   90.00
_cell.angle_gamma   90.00
#
_symmetry.space_group_name_H-M   'P 1'
#
loop_
_entity.id
_entity.type
_entity.pdbx_description
1 polymer ?
#
loop_
_entity_poly.entity_id
_entity_poly.type
_entity_poly.pdbx_seq_one_letter_code
_entity_poly.pdbx_strand_id
1 'polypeptide(L)'
;IPAPQRDRVGVCVDTAHIFAAGYDLVGDYDGVWARFDDVIGHGRLRMMHLNDSKAPLGSRKDRHELIGEGAIGEEPFRRIMNDERLASIGKVIETPKLDDAETTDRRMLDRLRGYIG
;
A
#
# COMPACT_ATOMS: atom_id res chain seq x y z
N ILE A 1 18.21 -15.64 1.15
CA ILE A 1 17.81 -16.13 2.49
C ILE A 1 18.20 -17.61 2.61
N PRO A 2 19.14 -17.96 3.51
CA PRO A 2 19.48 -19.35 3.83
C PRO A 2 18.22 -20.20 4.06
N ALA A 3 18.23 -21.45 3.57
CA ALA A 3 17.04 -22.31 3.59
C ALA A 3 16.31 -22.38 4.96
N PRO A 4 17.01 -22.52 6.11
CA PRO A 4 16.36 -22.61 7.42
C PRO A 4 15.62 -21.33 7.87
N GLN A 5 15.90 -20.20 7.23
CA GLN A 5 15.35 -18.90 7.61
C GLN A 5 14.19 -18.47 6.69
N ARG A 6 13.98 -19.16 5.56
CA ARG A 6 13.00 -18.77 4.55
C ARG A 6 11.59 -18.70 5.12
N ASP A 7 11.20 -19.61 6.02
CA ASP A 7 9.84 -19.64 6.58
C ASP A 7 9.62 -18.59 7.67
N ARG A 8 10.69 -17.94 8.14
CA ARG A 8 10.67 -16.88 9.14
C ARG A 8 10.69 -15.46 8.55
N VAL A 9 10.65 -15.35 7.23
CA VAL A 9 10.68 -14.07 6.52
C VAL A 9 9.33 -13.78 5.88
N GLY A 10 8.73 -12.67 6.29
CA GLY A 10 7.58 -12.05 5.64
C GLY A 10 7.97 -10.78 4.90
N VAL A 11 7.03 -10.25 4.12
CA VAL A 11 7.16 -9.03 3.34
C VAL A 11 6.11 -8.02 3.79
N CYS A 12 6.53 -6.77 3.92
CA CYS A 12 5.64 -5.62 4.00
C CYS A 12 5.63 -4.93 2.63
N VAL A 13 4.45 -4.65 2.09
CA VAL A 13 4.30 -3.86 0.86
C VAL A 13 3.90 -2.44 1.23
N ASP A 14 4.68 -1.47 0.78
CA ASP A 14 4.35 -0.05 0.88
C ASP A 14 3.86 0.46 -0.48
N THR A 15 2.65 1.01 -0.53
CA THR A 15 2.01 1.45 -1.79
C THR A 15 2.75 2.60 -2.47
N ALA A 16 3.27 3.58 -1.71
CA ALA A 16 4.03 4.68 -2.26
C ALA A 16 5.38 4.20 -2.81
N HIS A 17 6.04 3.28 -2.11
CA HIS A 17 7.34 2.74 -2.55
C HIS A 17 7.22 1.93 -3.84
N ILE A 18 6.27 0.99 -3.91
CA ILE A 18 6.14 0.17 -5.13
C ILE A 18 5.69 1.03 -6.32
N PHE A 19 4.85 2.04 -6.09
CA PHE A 19 4.48 3.01 -7.12
C PHE A 19 5.68 3.83 -7.59
N ALA A 20 6.49 4.35 -6.67
CA ALA A 20 7.74 5.04 -7.01
C ALA A 20 8.75 4.14 -7.73
N ALA A 21 8.71 2.82 -7.49
CA ALA A 21 9.54 1.82 -8.18
C ALA A 21 9.00 1.42 -9.57
N GLY A 22 7.77 1.83 -9.93
CA GLY A 22 7.18 1.61 -11.24
C GLY A 22 6.10 0.51 -11.29
N TYR A 23 5.62 0.02 -10.15
CA TYR A 23 4.48 -0.88 -10.09
C TYR A 23 3.19 -0.05 -10.16
N ASP A 24 2.47 -0.15 -11.27
CA ASP A 24 1.33 0.70 -11.57
C ASP A 24 0.04 0.23 -10.87
N LEU A 25 -0.15 0.69 -9.64
CA LEU A 25 -1.38 0.43 -8.87
C LEU A 25 -2.62 1.13 -9.44
N VAL A 26 -2.46 2.13 -10.30
CA VAL A 26 -3.55 2.96 -10.84
C VAL A 26 -4.09 2.34 -12.13
N GLY A 27 -3.21 2.01 -13.07
CA GLY A 27 -3.56 1.44 -14.36
C GLY A 27 -3.55 -0.09 -14.44
N ASP A 28 -2.79 -0.78 -13.58
CA ASP A 28 -2.57 -2.23 -13.66
C ASP A 28 -2.50 -2.91 -12.27
N TYR A 29 -3.46 -2.58 -11.42
CA TYR A 29 -3.55 -3.13 -10.06
C TYR A 29 -3.43 -4.67 -10.01
N ASP A 30 -4.17 -5.38 -10.87
CA ASP A 30 -4.17 -6.85 -10.87
C ASP A 30 -2.85 -7.42 -11.38
N GLY A 31 -2.21 -6.78 -12.38
CA GLY A 31 -0.89 -7.16 -12.86
C GLY A 31 0.17 -7.00 -11.78
N VAL A 32 0.11 -5.92 -10.97
CA VAL A 32 1.01 -5.73 -9.82
C VAL A 32 0.88 -6.87 -8.81
N TRP A 33 -0.34 -7.22 -8.41
CA TRP A 33 -0.55 -8.29 -7.41
C TRP A 33 -0.31 -9.70 -7.96
N ALA A 34 -0.56 -9.94 -9.25
CA ALA A 34 -0.19 -11.18 -9.92
C ALA A 34 1.34 -11.33 -9.97
N ARG A 35 2.06 -10.25 -10.28
CA ARG A 35 3.53 -10.25 -10.28
C ARG A 35 4.10 -10.46 -8.87
N PHE A 36 3.48 -9.87 -7.85
CA PHE A 36 3.87 -10.12 -6.47
C PHE A 36 3.72 -11.61 -6.11
N ASP A 37 2.61 -12.23 -6.47
CA ASP A 37 2.39 -13.65 -6.18
C ASP A 37 3.39 -14.56 -6.90
N ASP A 38 3.65 -14.29 -8.18
CA ASP A 38 4.61 -15.04 -8.99
C ASP A 38 6.05 -14.99 -8.43
N VAL A 39 6.49 -13.82 -7.94
CA VAL A 39 7.87 -13.61 -7.50
C VAL A 39 8.07 -13.92 -6.02
N ILE A 40 7.11 -13.53 -5.19
CA ILE A 40 7.22 -13.53 -3.72
C ILE A 40 6.22 -14.51 -3.11
N GLY A 41 4.99 -14.56 -3.64
CA GLY A 41 3.88 -15.34 -3.12
C GLY A 41 3.07 -14.59 -2.07
N HIS A 42 1.74 -14.55 -2.21
CA HIS A 42 0.83 -13.90 -1.25
C HIS A 42 0.98 -14.44 0.17
N GLY A 43 1.35 -15.72 0.34
CA GLY A 43 1.59 -16.32 1.65
C GLY A 43 2.73 -15.67 2.46
N ARG A 44 3.60 -14.87 1.83
CA ARG A 44 4.66 -14.10 2.50
C ARG A 44 4.24 -12.68 2.85
N LEU A 45 3.14 -12.16 2.32
CA LEU A 45 2.66 -10.83 2.69
C LEU A 45 2.13 -10.85 4.13
N ARG A 46 2.71 -10.03 4.99
CA ARG A 46 2.34 -9.96 6.42
C ARG A 46 1.77 -8.62 6.83
N MET A 47 2.10 -7.56 6.10
CA MET A 47 1.68 -6.20 6.42
C MET A 47 1.66 -5.36 5.15
N MET A 48 0.88 -4.28 5.17
CA MET A 48 0.94 -3.24 4.17
C MET A 48 1.06 -1.88 4.84
N HIS A 49 1.87 -1.01 4.25
CA HIS A 49 1.82 0.42 4.51
C HIS A 49 0.99 1.07 3.40
N LEU A 50 -0.06 1.77 3.80
CA LEU A 50 -0.95 2.48 2.90
C LEU A 50 -0.57 3.95 2.93
N ASN A 51 0.18 4.33 1.90
CA ASN A 51 0.70 5.67 1.68
C ASN A 51 0.38 6.07 0.24
N ASP A 52 -0.28 7.20 0.04
CA ASP A 52 -0.36 7.79 -1.29
C ASP A 52 1.01 8.40 -1.63
N SER A 53 1.24 8.76 -2.88
CA SER A 53 2.50 9.32 -3.36
C SER A 53 2.32 10.75 -3.84
N LYS A 54 3.11 11.70 -3.33
CA LYS A 54 3.21 13.05 -3.92
C LYS A 54 3.84 13.03 -5.31
N ALA A 55 4.64 12.00 -5.60
CA ALA A 55 5.44 11.90 -6.81
C ALA A 55 4.78 10.96 -7.83
N PRO A 56 4.98 11.19 -9.15
CA PRO A 56 4.45 10.31 -10.19
C PRO A 56 5.02 8.87 -10.16
N LEU A 57 4.34 7.97 -10.87
CA LEU A 57 4.75 6.58 -11.10
C LEU A 57 6.21 6.50 -11.59
N GLY A 58 6.99 5.58 -11.02
CA GLY A 58 8.37 5.35 -11.45
C GLY A 58 9.35 6.48 -11.14
N SER A 59 8.96 7.48 -10.33
CA SER A 59 9.78 8.63 -10.00
C SER A 59 11.01 8.32 -9.14
N ARG A 60 11.06 7.14 -8.50
CA ARG A 60 12.08 6.75 -7.49
C ARG A 60 12.20 7.73 -6.32
N LYS A 61 11.14 8.49 -6.04
CA LYS A 61 11.07 9.41 -4.91
C LYS A 61 10.11 8.84 -3.88
N ASP A 62 10.65 8.64 -2.68
CA ASP A 62 9.87 8.29 -1.52
C ASP A 62 9.31 9.57 -0.86
N ARG A 63 8.07 9.91 -1.24
CA ARG A 63 7.35 11.10 -0.77
C ARG A 63 5.88 10.75 -0.54
N HIS A 64 5.58 10.34 0.69
CA HIS A 64 4.22 9.98 1.09
C HIS A 64 3.26 11.17 1.02
N GLU A 65 2.02 10.90 0.66
CA GLU A 65 0.89 11.82 0.70
C GLU A 65 -0.29 11.20 1.46
N LEU A 66 -1.22 12.06 1.86
CA LEU A 66 -2.52 11.69 2.41
C LEU A 66 -3.29 10.77 1.44
N ILE A 67 -4.04 9.82 2.01
CA ILE A 67 -4.78 8.81 1.26
C ILE A 67 -5.74 9.46 0.25
N GLY A 68 -5.53 9.15 -1.03
CA GLY A 68 -6.38 9.62 -2.13
C GLY A 68 -6.09 11.05 -2.59
N GLU A 69 -5.11 11.72 -2.00
CA GLU A 69 -4.75 13.11 -2.32
C GLU A 69 -3.45 13.20 -3.16
N GLY A 70 -2.84 12.06 -3.50
CA GLY A 70 -1.63 11.99 -4.31
C GLY A 70 -1.85 11.39 -5.69
N ALA A 71 -0.76 10.96 -6.31
CA ALA A 71 -0.70 10.41 -7.65
C ALA A 71 -1.23 8.96 -7.74
N ILE A 72 -1.35 8.24 -6.62
CA ILE A 72 -2.02 6.93 -6.57
C ILE A 72 -3.55 7.16 -6.58
N GLY A 73 -4.03 8.17 -5.84
CA GLY A 73 -5.44 8.53 -5.81
C GLY A 73 -6.30 7.49 -5.08
N GLU A 74 -7.61 7.72 -5.04
CA GLU A 74 -8.53 6.95 -4.17
C GLU A 74 -8.74 5.50 -4.62
N GLU A 75 -8.84 5.27 -5.94
CA GLU A 75 -9.35 4.01 -6.48
C GLU A 75 -8.48 2.81 -6.11
N PRO A 76 -7.13 2.86 -6.18
CA PRO A 76 -6.31 1.74 -5.75
C PRO A 76 -6.46 1.42 -4.25
N PHE A 77 -6.66 2.42 -3.39
CA PHE A 77 -6.94 2.18 -1.97
C PHE A 77 -8.32 1.56 -1.77
N ARG A 78 -9.34 1.99 -2.53
CA ARG A 78 -10.65 1.35 -2.51
C ARG A 78 -10.56 -0.13 -2.90
N ARG A 79 -9.77 -0.45 -3.94
CA ARG A 79 -9.49 -1.84 -4.32
C ARG A 79 -8.78 -2.60 -3.21
N ILE A 80 -7.72 -2.05 -2.60
CA ILE A 80 -7.01 -2.70 -1.48
C ILE A 80 -7.94 -3.00 -0.31
N MET A 81 -8.84 -2.08 0.03
CA MET A 81 -9.73 -2.24 1.18
C MET A 81 -10.81 -3.31 0.96
N ASN A 82 -11.13 -3.65 -0.29
CA ASN A 82 -12.14 -4.65 -0.65
C ASN A 82 -11.55 -5.93 -1.28
N ASP A 83 -10.23 -6.02 -1.44
CA ASP A 83 -9.58 -7.20 -2.00
C ASP A 83 -9.53 -8.34 -0.97
N GLU A 84 -10.25 -9.44 -1.25
CA GLU A 84 -10.30 -10.61 -0.37
C GLU A 84 -8.91 -11.20 -0.09
N ARG A 85 -7.97 -11.10 -1.04
CA ARG A 85 -6.58 -11.56 -0.87
C ARG A 85 -5.86 -10.78 0.23
N LEU A 86 -6.28 -9.53 0.45
CA LEU A 86 -5.64 -8.59 1.36
C LEU A 86 -6.45 -8.38 2.65
N ALA A 87 -7.67 -8.93 2.77
CA ALA A 87 -8.59 -8.67 3.86
C ALA A 87 -7.98 -8.91 5.26
N SER A 88 -7.25 -10.03 5.43
CA SER A 88 -6.60 -10.41 6.69
C SER A 88 -5.26 -9.72 6.97
N ILE A 89 -4.71 -8.97 6.01
CA ILE A 89 -3.41 -8.33 6.12
C ILE A 89 -3.51 -7.07 6.99
N GLY A 90 -2.60 -6.92 7.96
CA GLY A 90 -2.49 -5.71 8.76
C GLY A 90 -2.09 -4.50 7.91
N LYS A 91 -2.76 -3.37 8.10
CA LYS A 91 -2.58 -2.15 7.28
C LYS A 91 -2.23 -0.98 8.21
N VAL A 92 -1.15 -0.27 7.90
CA VAL A 92 -0.63 0.88 8.66
C VAL A 92 -0.58 2.09 7.73
N ILE A 93 -0.92 3.28 8.24
CA ILE A 93 -0.74 4.54 7.51
C ILE A 93 0.51 5.26 8.04
N GLU A 94 1.33 5.79 7.13
CA GLU A 94 2.51 6.60 7.45
C GLU A 94 2.43 7.94 6.69
N THR A 95 1.20 8.46 6.56
CA THR A 95 0.91 9.70 5.86
C THR A 95 1.49 10.90 6.60
N PRO A 96 1.77 12.02 5.90
CA PRO A 96 2.22 13.26 6.53
C PRO A 96 1.31 13.67 7.70
N LYS A 97 1.91 14.12 8.80
CA LYS A 97 1.19 14.72 9.92
C LYS A 97 1.15 16.22 9.64
N LEU A 98 -0.05 16.75 9.35
CA LEU A 98 -0.25 18.19 9.16
C LEU A 98 -0.12 18.90 10.53
N ASP A 99 -0.90 19.94 10.79
CA ASP A 99 -0.81 20.71 12.05
C ASP A 99 -1.19 19.87 13.28
N ASP A 100 -2.07 18.87 13.12
CA ASP A 100 -2.43 17.92 14.19
C ASP A 100 -2.39 16.47 13.70
N ALA A 101 -1.50 15.68 14.32
CA ALA A 101 -1.24 14.29 13.91
C ALA A 101 -2.46 13.38 14.13
N GLU A 102 -3.12 13.49 15.28
CA GLU A 102 -4.23 12.61 15.64
C GLU A 102 -5.45 12.85 14.74
N THR A 103 -5.81 14.11 14.50
CA THR A 103 -6.90 14.49 13.61
C THR A 103 -6.60 14.07 12.17
N THR A 104 -5.35 14.25 11.72
CA THR A 104 -4.95 13.82 10.37
C THR A 104 -5.09 12.31 10.21
N ASP A 105 -4.58 11.53 11.18
CA ASP A 105 -4.63 10.08 11.12
C ASP A 105 -6.06 9.55 11.23
N ARG A 106 -6.88 10.12 12.12
CA ARG A 106 -8.30 9.75 12.24
C ARG A 106 -9.03 9.98 10.91
N ARG A 107 -8.81 11.12 10.26
CA ARG A 107 -9.39 11.42 8.95
C ARG A 107 -8.99 10.41 7.88
N MET A 108 -7.71 10.01 7.82
CA MET A 108 -7.23 9.03 6.85
C MET A 108 -7.77 7.63 7.12
N LEU A 109 -7.83 7.22 8.40
CA LEU A 109 -8.43 5.94 8.80
C LEU A 109 -9.92 5.89 8.47
N ASP A 110 -10.66 6.96 8.75
CA ASP A 110 -12.09 7.04 8.45
C ASP A 110 -12.36 7.01 6.94
N ARG A 111 -11.51 7.67 6.13
CA ARG A 111 -11.56 7.58 4.67
C ARG A 111 -11.36 6.15 4.17
N LEU A 112 -10.32 5.46 4.63
CA LEU A 112 -10.04 4.06 4.26
C LEU A 112 -11.18 3.12 4.68
N ARG A 113 -11.74 3.30 5.89
CA ARG A 113 -12.90 2.52 6.36
C ARG A 113 -14.13 2.78 5.51
N GLY A 114 -14.34 4.03 5.08
CA GLY A 114 -15.42 4.42 4.18
C GLY A 114 -15.32 3.83 2.77
N TYR A 115 -14.19 3.21 2.41
CA TYR A 115 -14.05 2.49 1.15
C TYR A 115 -14.58 1.06 1.20
N ILE A 116 -14.75 0.47 2.39
CA ILE A 116 -15.25 -0.90 2.54
C ILE A 116 -16.73 -0.93 2.19
N GLY A 117 -17.14 -1.79 1.26
CA GLY A 117 -18.53 -1.89 0.77
C GLY A 117 -18.83 -3.19 0.06
#